data_AF-A0A1C3UTH1-F1
#
_entry.id   AF-A0A1C3UTH1-F1
#
_cell.length_a   1.000
_cell.length_b   1.000
_cell.length_c   1.000
_cell.angle_alpha   90.00
_cell.angle_beta   90.00
_cell.angle_gamma   90.00
#
_symmetry.space_group_name_H-M   'P 1'
#
loop_
_entity.id
_entity.type
_entity.pdbx_description
1 polymer ?
#
loop_
_entity_poly.entity_id
_entity_poly.type
_entity_poly.pdbx_seq_one_letter_code
_entity_poly.pdbx_strand_id
1 'polypeptide(L)'
;MNIAASLSLGAIVSLTLGSSALAFDKSSFFDAALCKPPYSTASATKMYDEAEKLAKADTSLMTAAVYKMSADFGRQGFKTKEIVFAGTSFGILVDGARADDLAKTYHLTSDGLGNLLGTATKSYGRALLKAEQPAAEMGVVSVVARESAAFPGKTLLACEFVSHEDLKAMKSMQSLPK
;
A
#
# COMPACT_ATOMS: atom_id res chain seq x y z
N MET A 1 -38.91 -48.14 51.37
CA MET A 1 -39.31 -46.96 50.58
C MET A 1 -38.44 -45.79 51.05
N ASN A 2 -37.46 -45.39 50.24
CA ASN A 2 -36.89 -44.04 50.08
C ASN A 2 -35.54 -44.14 49.34
N ILE A 3 -35.51 -43.51 48.16
CA ILE A 3 -34.37 -43.34 47.25
C ILE A 3 -33.80 -41.94 47.50
N ALA A 4 -32.48 -41.79 47.56
CA ALA A 4 -31.75 -40.57 47.18
C ALA A 4 -30.25 -40.93 47.10
N ALA A 5 -29.69 -41.18 45.91
CA ALA A 5 -29.18 -40.19 44.94
C ALA A 5 -27.86 -39.53 45.42
N SER A 6 -26.75 -40.17 45.09
CA SER A 6 -25.39 -39.60 45.24
C SER A 6 -25.03 -38.82 43.98
N LEU A 7 -24.85 -37.50 44.13
CA LEU A 7 -24.48 -36.55 43.08
C LEU A 7 -23.01 -36.74 42.65
N SER A 8 -22.81 -36.91 41.35
CA SER A 8 -21.50 -36.88 40.70
C SER A 8 -21.02 -35.44 40.49
N LEU A 9 -19.85 -35.11 41.02
CA LEU A 9 -19.13 -33.86 40.71
C LEU A 9 -18.28 -34.07 39.44
N GLY A 10 -18.84 -33.72 38.29
CA GLY A 10 -18.07 -33.56 37.05
C GLY A 10 -17.86 -32.07 36.78
N ALA A 11 -16.71 -31.52 37.17
CA ALA A 11 -16.33 -30.16 36.80
C ALA A 11 -15.94 -30.14 35.31
N ILE A 12 -16.86 -29.70 34.45
CA ILE A 12 -16.58 -29.45 33.03
C ILE A 12 -15.82 -28.12 32.94
N VAL A 13 -14.49 -28.18 32.91
CA VAL A 13 -13.66 -27.03 32.50
C VAL A 13 -13.73 -26.94 30.98
N SER A 14 -14.66 -26.13 30.47
CA SER A 14 -14.69 -25.75 29.07
C SER A 14 -13.51 -24.82 28.78
N LEU A 15 -12.39 -25.38 28.31
CA LEU A 15 -11.33 -24.61 27.67
C LEU A 15 -11.84 -24.14 26.31
N THR A 16 -12.39 -22.93 26.25
CA THR A 16 -12.57 -22.22 24.99
C THR A 16 -11.18 -21.80 24.50
N LEU A 17 -10.55 -22.63 23.65
CA LEU A 17 -9.47 -22.16 22.79
C LEU A 17 -10.08 -21.18 21.77
N GLY A 18 -10.24 -19.93 22.20
CA GLY A 18 -10.46 -18.83 21.28
C GLY A 18 -9.21 -18.71 20.41
N SER A 19 -9.27 -19.23 19.19
CA SER A 19 -8.31 -18.91 18.14
C SER A 19 -8.34 -17.40 17.93
N SER A 20 -7.47 -16.69 18.63
CA SER A 20 -7.11 -15.32 18.31
C SER A 20 -6.30 -15.37 17.03
N ALA A 21 -6.97 -15.59 15.90
CA ALA A 21 -6.42 -15.20 14.62
C ALA A 21 -6.12 -13.70 14.77
N LEU A 22 -4.83 -13.37 14.91
CA LEU A 22 -4.38 -11.99 15.04
C LEU A 22 -4.98 -11.23 13.86
N ALA A 23 -5.91 -10.32 14.14
CA ALA A 23 -6.55 -9.53 13.11
C ALA A 23 -5.47 -8.79 12.32
N PHE A 24 -5.58 -8.79 11.00
CA PHE A 24 -4.65 -8.06 10.15
C PHE A 24 -4.61 -6.58 10.57
N ASP A 25 -3.42 -6.08 10.88
CA ASP A 25 -3.25 -4.66 11.17
C ASP A 25 -3.28 -3.85 9.87
N LYS A 26 -4.38 -3.11 9.66
CA LYS A 26 -4.56 -2.22 8.50
C LYS A 26 -3.44 -1.18 8.36
N SER A 27 -2.74 -0.85 9.45
CA SER A 27 -1.58 0.05 9.40
C SER A 27 -0.43 -0.52 8.54
N SER A 28 -0.40 -1.85 8.36
CA SER A 28 0.54 -2.55 7.47
C SER A 28 0.41 -2.11 6.01
N PHE A 29 -0.77 -1.65 5.56
CA PHE A 29 -0.92 -1.08 4.22
C PHE A 29 -0.13 0.21 4.05
N PHE A 30 -0.08 1.04 5.10
CA PHE A 30 0.72 2.26 5.08
C PHE A 30 2.22 1.90 5.03
N ASP A 31 2.67 0.89 5.80
CA ASP A 31 4.05 0.40 5.74
C ASP A 31 4.42 -0.15 4.37
N ALA A 32 3.54 -0.96 3.77
CA ALA A 32 3.78 -1.52 2.45
C ALA A 32 3.87 -0.42 1.37
N ALA A 33 3.12 0.68 1.49
CA ALA A 33 3.25 1.85 0.61
C ALA A 33 4.59 2.59 0.78
N LEU A 34 5.29 2.38 1.90
CA LEU A 34 6.65 2.86 2.16
C LEU A 34 7.72 1.81 1.83
N CYS A 35 7.36 0.74 1.10
CA CYS A 35 8.21 -0.41 0.84
C CYS A 35 8.73 -1.07 2.13
N LYS A 36 7.87 -1.23 3.13
CA LYS A 36 8.19 -1.93 4.39
C LYS A 36 7.24 -3.11 4.59
N PRO A 37 7.73 -4.37 4.49
CA PRO A 37 9.08 -4.76 4.06
C PRO A 37 9.34 -4.39 2.59
N PRO A 38 10.60 -4.48 2.10
CA PRO A 38 10.92 -4.24 0.69
C PRO A 38 9.98 -5.00 -0.25
N TYR A 39 9.65 -4.38 -1.37
CA TYR A 39 8.71 -4.95 -2.32
C TYR A 39 9.13 -6.35 -2.77
N SER A 40 8.15 -7.23 -2.87
CA SER A 40 8.26 -8.52 -3.54
C SER A 40 6.88 -8.86 -4.10
N THR A 41 6.83 -9.73 -5.10
CA THR A 41 5.54 -10.24 -5.58
C THR A 41 4.74 -10.89 -4.43
N ALA A 42 5.41 -11.63 -3.54
CA ALA A 42 4.76 -12.27 -2.39
C ALA A 42 4.14 -11.25 -1.42
N SER A 43 4.86 -10.15 -1.12
CA SER A 43 4.31 -9.10 -0.24
C SER A 43 3.16 -8.35 -0.90
N ALA A 44 3.24 -8.08 -2.21
CA ALA A 44 2.17 -7.44 -2.97
C ALA A 44 0.91 -8.32 -3.00
N THR A 45 1.05 -9.62 -3.30
CA THR A 45 -0.05 -10.58 -3.26
C THR A 45 -0.67 -10.67 -1.88
N LYS A 46 0.14 -10.73 -0.81
CA LYS A 46 -0.39 -10.71 0.55
C LYS A 46 -1.23 -9.46 0.82
N MET A 47 -0.75 -8.28 0.43
CA MET A 47 -1.54 -7.04 0.63
C MET A 47 -2.83 -7.06 -0.19
N TYR A 48 -2.80 -7.61 -1.39
CA TYR A 48 -3.98 -7.79 -2.24
C TYR A 48 -5.03 -8.68 -1.56
N ASP A 49 -4.62 -9.88 -1.13
CA ASP A 49 -5.52 -10.85 -0.49
C ASP A 49 -6.14 -10.27 0.79
N GLU A 50 -5.38 -9.50 1.56
CA GLU A 50 -5.90 -8.83 2.76
C GLU A 50 -6.85 -7.69 2.40
N ALA A 51 -6.59 -6.92 1.34
CA ALA A 51 -7.50 -5.87 0.88
C ALA A 51 -8.84 -6.43 0.40
N GLU A 52 -8.83 -7.54 -0.36
CA GLU A 52 -10.05 -8.20 -0.87
C GLU A 52 -10.94 -8.75 0.25
N LYS A 53 -10.36 -9.24 1.35
CA LYS A 53 -11.12 -9.67 2.53
C LYS A 53 -11.88 -8.51 3.19
N LEU A 54 -11.39 -7.28 3.04
CA LEU A 54 -11.85 -6.11 3.77
C LEU A 54 -12.78 -5.21 2.95
N ALA A 55 -12.63 -5.17 1.64
CA ALA A 55 -13.42 -4.31 0.76
C ALA A 55 -13.51 -4.87 -0.67
N LYS A 56 -14.49 -4.39 -1.42
CA LYS A 56 -14.56 -4.62 -2.87
C LYS A 56 -13.70 -3.59 -3.60
N ALA A 57 -13.04 -4.03 -4.67
CA ALA A 57 -12.32 -3.15 -5.56
C ALA A 57 -13.28 -2.22 -6.31
N ASP A 58 -12.95 -0.93 -6.34
CA ASP A 58 -13.45 0.04 -7.30
C ASP A 58 -12.45 0.13 -8.45
N THR A 59 -12.88 -0.26 -9.65
CA THR A 59 -12.09 -0.26 -10.88
C THR A 59 -12.57 0.80 -11.88
N SER A 60 -13.38 1.76 -11.42
CA SER A 60 -13.83 2.89 -12.26
C SER A 60 -12.66 3.74 -12.76
N LEU A 61 -11.56 3.77 -12.01
CA LEU A 61 -10.27 4.28 -12.47
C LEU A 61 -9.59 3.18 -13.28
N MET A 62 -9.76 3.18 -14.60
CA MET A 62 -9.33 2.09 -15.51
C MET A 62 -7.87 1.59 -15.35
N THR A 63 -7.00 2.38 -14.72
CA THR A 63 -5.58 2.07 -14.50
C THR A 63 -5.26 1.55 -13.10
N ALA A 64 -6.24 1.46 -12.20
CA ALA A 64 -6.04 1.09 -10.80
C ALA A 64 -7.24 0.36 -10.18
N ALA A 65 -6.96 -0.60 -9.31
CA ALA A 65 -7.94 -1.13 -8.38
C ALA A 65 -7.84 -0.38 -7.05
N VAL A 66 -8.93 0.27 -6.63
CA VAL A 66 -8.99 1.04 -5.38
C VAL A 66 -9.86 0.32 -4.36
N TYR A 67 -9.30 0.03 -3.18
CA TYR A 67 -10.04 -0.60 -2.09
C TYR A 67 -10.30 0.42 -0.99
N LYS A 68 -11.58 0.70 -0.72
CA LYS A 68 -11.99 1.67 0.29
C LYS A 68 -12.30 0.99 1.61
N MET A 69 -11.45 1.22 2.60
CA MET A 69 -11.58 0.70 3.95
C MET A 69 -12.69 1.40 4.72
N SER A 70 -13.26 0.69 5.70
CA SER A 70 -14.30 1.20 6.59
C SER A 70 -13.81 2.25 7.59
N ALA A 71 -12.50 2.32 7.84
CA ALA A 71 -11.89 3.22 8.82
C ALA A 71 -10.57 3.79 8.29
N ASP A 72 -10.19 4.95 8.81
CA ASP A 72 -8.88 5.57 8.59
C ASP A 72 -7.77 4.68 9.18
N PHE A 73 -6.70 4.48 8.42
CA PHE A 73 -5.50 3.76 8.84
C PHE A 73 -4.22 4.60 8.62
N GLY A 74 -4.41 5.89 8.39
CA GLY A 74 -3.37 6.90 8.23
C GLY A 74 -2.46 7.04 9.44
N ARG A 75 -1.26 7.58 9.21
CA ARG A 75 -0.21 7.73 10.20
C ARG A 75 0.59 9.01 9.97
N GLN A 76 1.32 9.46 10.99
CA GLN A 76 2.24 10.60 10.90
C GLN A 76 1.56 11.90 10.40
N GLY A 77 0.28 12.09 10.73
CA GLY A 77 -0.51 13.25 10.29
C GLY A 77 -1.08 13.15 8.86
N PHE A 78 -0.90 12.02 8.17
CA PHE A 78 -1.50 11.74 6.87
C PHE A 78 -2.71 10.82 7.04
N LYS A 79 -3.89 11.30 6.63
CA LYS A 79 -5.13 10.52 6.67
C LYS A 79 -5.28 9.69 5.40
N THR A 80 -5.72 8.45 5.55
CA THR A 80 -6.05 7.60 4.40
C THR A 80 -7.01 6.49 4.81
N LYS A 81 -7.88 6.11 3.87
CA LYS A 81 -8.73 4.93 3.99
C LYS A 81 -8.77 4.12 2.70
N GLU A 82 -7.85 4.39 1.78
CA GLU A 82 -7.88 3.86 0.42
C GLU A 82 -6.54 3.25 0.08
N ILE A 83 -6.60 2.02 -0.41
CA ILE A 83 -5.47 1.23 -0.91
C ILE A 83 -5.59 1.20 -2.43
N VAL A 84 -4.46 1.28 -3.13
CA VAL A 84 -4.38 1.28 -4.59
C VAL A 84 -3.41 0.23 -5.07
N PHE A 85 -3.85 -0.54 -6.06
CA PHE A 85 -3.02 -1.42 -6.87
C PHE A 85 -3.04 -0.90 -8.30
N ALA A 86 -1.88 -0.54 -8.84
CA ALA A 86 -1.75 0.02 -10.18
C ALA A 86 -0.50 -0.54 -10.86
N GLY A 87 -0.69 -1.48 -11.80
CA GLY A 87 0.41 -2.19 -12.44
C GLY A 87 1.31 -2.89 -11.42
N THR A 88 2.59 -2.53 -11.41
CA THR A 88 3.62 -3.04 -10.49
C THR A 88 3.76 -2.20 -9.21
N SER A 89 2.74 -1.41 -8.88
CA SER A 89 2.70 -0.57 -7.68
C SER A 89 1.66 -1.03 -6.69
N PHE A 90 2.07 -0.99 -5.42
CA PHE A 90 1.17 -1.05 -4.27
C PHE A 90 1.25 0.29 -3.52
N GLY A 91 0.11 0.89 -3.20
CA GLY A 91 0.09 2.17 -2.50
C GLY A 91 -1.20 2.48 -1.76
N ILE A 92 -1.26 3.71 -1.26
CA ILE A 92 -2.40 4.28 -0.55
C ILE A 92 -2.72 5.65 -1.14
N LEU A 93 -3.98 6.08 -1.04
CA LEU A 93 -4.38 7.44 -1.38
C LEU A 93 -4.51 8.26 -0.11
N VAL A 94 -3.56 9.18 0.08
CA VAL A 94 -3.59 10.16 1.16
C VAL A 94 -4.56 11.27 0.81
N ASP A 95 -5.40 11.67 1.76
CA ASP A 95 -6.35 12.76 1.57
C ASP A 95 -5.63 14.10 1.35
N GLY A 96 -6.05 14.82 0.30
CA GLY A 96 -5.53 16.14 -0.08
C GLY A 96 -4.31 16.09 -1.01
N ALA A 97 -3.93 17.27 -1.51
CA ALA A 97 -2.67 17.51 -2.21
C ALA A 97 -1.53 17.65 -1.18
N ARG A 98 -0.82 16.55 -0.93
CA ARG A 98 0.14 16.36 0.16
C ARG A 98 1.49 15.84 -0.35
N ALA A 99 1.77 15.89 -1.65
CA ALA A 99 3.01 15.32 -2.20
C ALA A 99 4.26 15.98 -1.61
N ASP A 100 4.24 17.31 -1.41
CA ASP A 100 5.37 18.04 -0.83
C ASP A 100 5.60 17.66 0.64
N ASP A 101 4.52 17.50 1.42
CA ASP A 101 4.60 17.09 2.82
C ASP A 101 5.11 15.65 2.95
N LEU A 102 4.61 14.74 2.10
CA LEU A 102 5.09 13.36 2.04
C LEU A 102 6.55 13.30 1.62
N ALA A 103 6.96 14.11 0.64
CA ALA A 103 8.34 14.19 0.21
C ALA A 103 9.26 14.66 1.33
N LYS A 104 8.85 15.67 2.09
CA LYS A 104 9.58 16.13 3.28
C LYS A 104 9.68 15.04 4.35
N THR A 105 8.56 14.41 4.71
CA THR A 105 8.51 13.41 5.79
C THR A 105 9.31 12.15 5.46
N TYR A 106 9.31 11.71 4.19
CA TYR A 106 9.96 10.47 3.77
C TYR A 106 11.25 10.67 2.97
N HIS A 107 11.78 11.89 2.98
CA HIS A 107 13.03 12.29 2.32
C HIS A 107 13.05 11.94 0.83
N LEU A 108 11.94 12.19 0.14
CA LEU A 108 11.81 11.98 -1.30
C LEU A 108 12.31 13.22 -2.04
N THR A 109 12.96 12.99 -3.19
CA THR A 109 13.43 14.08 -4.07
C THR A 109 12.59 14.11 -5.33
N SER A 110 12.55 15.26 -6.00
CA SER A 110 11.88 15.32 -7.30
C SER A 110 12.56 14.33 -8.25
N ASP A 111 11.77 13.46 -8.87
CA ASP A 111 12.22 12.42 -9.80
C ASP A 111 12.13 12.86 -11.27
N GLY A 112 11.72 14.12 -11.50
CA GLY A 112 11.50 14.68 -12.84
C GLY A 112 10.29 14.11 -13.58
N LEU A 113 9.51 13.21 -12.99
CA LEU A 113 8.31 12.61 -13.61
C LEU A 113 7.07 13.50 -13.50
N GLY A 114 7.19 14.66 -12.82
CA GLY A 114 6.18 15.71 -12.86
C GLY A 114 5.95 16.18 -14.29
N ASN A 115 4.71 16.07 -14.76
CA ASN A 115 4.24 16.34 -16.11
C ASN A 115 4.58 15.30 -17.18
N LEU A 116 5.09 14.11 -16.83
CA LEU A 116 5.24 13.04 -17.81
C LEU A 116 3.87 12.71 -18.42
N LEU A 117 3.67 13.06 -19.70
CA LEU A 117 2.41 12.89 -20.43
C LEU A 117 1.18 13.53 -19.73
N GLY A 118 1.38 14.57 -18.93
CA GLY A 118 0.30 15.21 -18.16
C GLY A 118 -0.30 14.31 -17.05
N THR A 119 0.37 13.21 -16.71
CA THR A 119 -0.17 12.20 -15.79
C THR A 119 0.01 12.58 -14.32
N ALA A 120 1.09 13.27 -13.95
CA ALA A 120 1.32 13.75 -12.58
C ALA A 120 1.58 15.27 -12.57
N THR A 121 0.94 16.01 -11.66
CA THR A 121 1.21 17.45 -11.42
C THR A 121 2.38 17.67 -10.48
N LYS A 122 2.64 16.72 -9.58
CA LYS A 122 3.84 16.63 -8.75
C LYS A 122 4.30 15.18 -8.66
N SER A 123 5.62 14.96 -8.69
CA SER A 123 6.21 13.64 -8.51
C SER A 123 7.51 13.72 -7.73
N TYR A 124 7.60 12.86 -6.74
CA TYR A 124 8.77 12.66 -5.90
C TYR A 124 9.04 11.17 -5.75
N GLY A 125 10.32 10.81 -5.68
CA GLY A 125 10.75 9.44 -5.53
C GLY A 125 12.03 9.31 -4.73
N ARG A 126 12.22 8.14 -4.13
CA ARG A 126 13.48 7.69 -3.56
C ARG A 126 13.60 6.18 -3.78
N ALA A 127 14.63 5.78 -4.53
CA ALA A 127 14.96 4.37 -4.68
C ALA A 127 15.32 3.75 -3.32
N LEU A 128 14.96 2.47 -3.14
CA LEU A 128 15.47 1.69 -2.01
C LEU A 128 16.98 1.52 -2.12
N LEU A 129 17.64 1.25 -0.99
CA LEU A 129 19.07 0.98 -0.97
C LEU A 129 19.37 -0.26 -1.82
N LYS A 130 20.57 -0.34 -2.40
CA LYS A 130 20.96 -1.45 -3.28
C LYS A 130 20.75 -2.83 -2.65
N ALA A 131 21.00 -2.96 -1.34
CA ALA A 131 20.82 -4.20 -0.59
C ALA A 131 19.34 -4.60 -0.37
N GLU A 132 18.41 -3.67 -0.56
CA GLU A 132 16.97 -3.84 -0.38
C GLU A 132 16.24 -4.01 -1.72
N GLN A 133 16.95 -3.93 -2.84
CA GLN A 133 16.37 -4.12 -4.18
C GLN A 133 16.18 -5.62 -4.44
N PRO A 134 14.94 -6.12 -4.59
CA PRO A 134 14.64 -7.55 -4.71
C PRO A 134 15.12 -8.17 -6.04
N ALA A 135 15.21 -7.36 -7.10
CA ALA A 135 15.59 -7.76 -8.46
C ALA A 135 16.28 -6.57 -9.15
N ALA A 136 17.43 -6.14 -8.61
CA ALA A 136 18.15 -4.93 -9.02
C ALA A 136 18.60 -4.96 -10.49
N GLU A 137 18.74 -6.15 -11.06
CA GLU A 137 19.05 -6.40 -12.47
C GLU A 137 17.86 -6.18 -13.40
N MET A 138 16.63 -6.31 -12.90
CA MET A 138 15.39 -6.15 -13.68
C MET A 138 14.84 -4.73 -13.64
N GLY A 139 15.03 -4.04 -12.52
CA GLY A 139 14.50 -2.70 -12.33
C GLY A 139 14.85 -2.09 -10.98
N VAL A 140 14.09 -1.07 -10.61
CA VAL A 140 14.28 -0.30 -9.38
C VAL A 140 12.96 -0.21 -8.64
N VAL A 141 12.99 -0.60 -7.37
CA VAL A 141 11.93 -0.34 -6.41
C VAL A 141 12.17 1.02 -5.75
N SER A 142 11.14 1.86 -5.72
CA SER A 142 11.17 3.18 -5.12
C SER A 142 9.94 3.44 -4.26
N VAL A 143 10.12 4.25 -3.22
CA VAL A 143 9.00 4.94 -2.57
C VAL A 143 8.69 6.17 -3.39
N VAL A 144 7.43 6.35 -3.81
CA VAL A 144 6.99 7.47 -4.65
C VAL A 144 5.81 8.20 -4.01
N ALA A 145 5.77 9.51 -4.19
CA ALA A 145 4.64 10.36 -3.83
C ALA A 145 4.21 11.20 -5.04
N ARG A 146 2.95 11.07 -5.46
CA ARG A 146 2.45 11.71 -6.69
C ARG A 146 1.08 12.33 -6.53
N GLU A 147 0.92 13.54 -7.04
CA GLU A 147 -0.38 14.16 -7.31
C GLU A 147 -0.69 14.01 -8.80
N SER A 148 -1.90 13.59 -9.15
CA SER A 148 -2.30 13.34 -10.54
C SER A 148 -3.77 13.60 -10.77
N ALA A 149 -4.15 13.82 -12.03
CA ALA A 149 -5.54 13.88 -12.43
C ALA A 149 -6.26 12.51 -12.29
N ALA A 150 -5.51 11.42 -12.23
CA ALA A 150 -6.05 10.07 -12.01
C ALA A 150 -6.65 9.89 -10.61
N PHE A 151 -6.17 10.66 -9.61
CA PHE A 151 -6.68 10.63 -8.24
C PHE A 151 -7.03 12.05 -7.75
N PRO A 152 -8.14 12.64 -8.25
CA PRO A 152 -8.49 14.03 -7.93
C PRO A 152 -8.60 14.29 -6.43
N GLY A 153 -7.91 15.34 -5.95
CA GLY A 153 -7.95 15.76 -4.55
C GLY A 153 -7.21 14.83 -3.57
N LYS A 154 -6.42 13.88 -4.08
CA LYS A 154 -5.66 12.91 -3.29
C LYS A 154 -4.22 12.85 -3.76
N THR A 155 -3.37 12.30 -2.90
CA THR A 155 -1.96 12.04 -3.21
C THR A 155 -1.69 10.56 -3.12
N LEU A 156 -1.14 9.98 -4.19
CA LEU A 156 -0.62 8.62 -4.17
C LEU A 156 0.67 8.58 -3.36
N LEU A 157 0.74 7.71 -2.35
CA LEU A 157 2.00 7.24 -1.76
C LEU A 157 2.11 5.75 -2.09
N ALA A 158 3.18 5.34 -2.76
CA ALA A 158 3.31 3.96 -3.22
C ALA A 158 4.73 3.43 -3.14
N CYS A 159 4.79 2.11 -3.00
CA CYS A 159 5.96 1.32 -3.34
C CYS A 159 5.80 0.84 -4.78
N GLU A 160 6.69 1.30 -5.65
CA GLU A 160 6.61 1.09 -7.09
C GLU A 160 7.87 0.37 -7.57
N PHE A 161 7.68 -0.70 -8.35
CA PHE A 161 8.73 -1.28 -9.16
C PHE A 161 8.63 -0.75 -10.59
N VAL A 162 9.74 -0.24 -11.13
CA VAL A 162 9.87 0.16 -12.52
C VAL A 162 11.02 -0.61 -13.17
N SER A 163 10.78 -1.22 -14.32
CA SER A 163 11.84 -1.91 -15.07
C SER A 163 12.91 -0.93 -15.57
N HIS A 164 14.13 -1.40 -15.82
CA HIS A 164 15.18 -0.55 -16.40
C HIS A 164 14.80 -0.03 -17.80
N GLU A 165 14.05 -0.82 -18.56
CA GLU A 165 13.53 -0.44 -19.87
C GLU A 165 12.53 0.72 -19.74
N ASP A 166 11.54 0.59 -18.85
CA ASP A 166 10.55 1.64 -18.61
C ASP A 166 11.19 2.91 -18.05
N LEU A 167 12.15 2.78 -17.13
CA LEU A 167 12.92 3.93 -16.62
C LEU A 167 13.64 4.67 -17.77
N LYS A 168 14.22 3.93 -18.71
CA LYS A 168 14.90 4.52 -19.87
C LYS A 168 13.88 5.20 -20.81
N ALA A 169 12.74 4.58 -21.05
CA ALA A 169 11.66 5.15 -21.85
C ALA A 169 11.12 6.44 -21.23
N MET A 170 10.83 6.44 -19.93
CA MET A 170 10.36 7.61 -19.20
C MET A 170 11.35 8.79 -19.25
N LYS A 171 12.64 8.53 -19.05
CA LYS A 171 13.69 9.55 -19.17
C LYS A 171 13.80 10.11 -20.60
N SER A 172 13.65 9.25 -21.61
CA SER A 172 13.65 9.67 -23.01
C SER A 172 12.47 10.61 -23.31
N MET A 173 11.28 10.29 -22.80
CA MET A 173 10.09 11.12 -22.96
C MET A 173 10.19 12.47 -22.25
N GLN A 174 10.86 12.56 -21.10
CA GLN A 174 11.14 13.84 -20.43
C GLN A 174 12.05 14.76 -21.25
N SER A 175 12.91 14.20 -22.09
CA SER A 175 13.87 14.96 -22.90
C SER A 175 13.30 15.50 -24.22
N LEU A 176 12.08 15.09 -24.58
CA LEU A 176 11.42 15.59 -25.79
C LEU A 176 10.95 17.05 -25.58
N PRO A 177 11.17 17.94 -26.56
CA PRO A 177 10.64 19.30 -26.48
C PRO A 177 9.10 19.27 -26.40
N LYS A 178 8.55 20.11 -25.51
CA LYS A 178 7.11 20.26 -25.28
C LYS A 178 6.38 20.84 -26.48
#